data_AF-A0A448Z2G9-F1
#
_entry.id   AF-A0A448Z2G9-F1
#
_cell.length_a   1.000
_cell.length_b   1.000
_cell.length_c   1.000
_cell.angle_alpha   90.00
_cell.angle_beta   90.00
_cell.angle_gamma   90.00
#
_symmetry.space_group_name_H-M   'P 1'
#
loop_
_entity.id
_entity.type
_entity.pdbx_description
1 polymer ?
#
loop_
_entity_poly.entity_id
_entity_poly.type
_entity_poly.pdbx_seq_one_letter_code
_entity_poly.pdbx_strand_id
1 'polypeptide(L)'
;MMLFFKVIATLLIAQTLPVDAAPNGKPNGEEACENLGFGAEDCAKVGCCHFNEGQCLSSVGRDPCHNVLLEGYEGWKDGAVVWSDPPSDGKWEACGKVTVVFGVAICVTQGAWNNKSKCDHIAHVMYQLLDNNADGIPDDEQVLTFMVQNRYMLFVPENGEESEELWSKLPDVDSGMTMPTWTTEAIPNSCQVPTNRGASATDRSTWPDAVDTDGMSCNNGRDASVEEIFHLIQRAASNLWPSKWGTNFGSEAGAAVKAANGDCGFGYSNNYIDPSTNECTGQYAYWDVTCNEGCTVDEGVHWASITYIGGLYTLEKTYWARHNFLMCTPDKNMEVHPKGYPNAISLESGSPALYTLVSDTTSEGHKWLPLVMPDGKYRGFDGPAPQPAPQPFPDPDDPDTESPTFYPTFYPTFYPTFYPTESCADDASFKFKNKKNKMCGKNWLQKFTRNLKVRKRKKLIKLCKKKSGNQRVYDFCRATCALVDLGPCA
;
A
#
# COMPACT_ATOMS: atom_id res chain seq x y z
N MET A 1 -65.25 -36.54 3.13
CA MET A 1 -63.95 -36.53 3.85
C MET A 1 -63.10 -37.59 3.16
N MET A 2 -62.09 -37.35 2.32
CA MET A 2 -61.25 -36.20 1.98
C MET A 2 -60.97 -36.24 0.47
N LEU A 3 -60.75 -35.05 -0.11
CA LEU A 3 -60.44 -34.82 -1.52
C LEU A 3 -58.99 -35.18 -1.89
N PHE A 4 -58.84 -35.49 -3.18
CA PHE A 4 -57.63 -35.64 -3.99
C PHE A 4 -56.62 -34.49 -3.89
N PHE A 5 -55.33 -34.76 -4.13
CA PHE A 5 -54.54 -34.23 -5.27
C PHE A 5 -53.10 -34.79 -5.24
N LYS A 6 -52.71 -35.57 -6.26
CA LYS A 6 -51.32 -35.95 -6.54
C LYS A 6 -50.65 -34.81 -7.31
N VAL A 7 -49.49 -34.35 -6.82
CA VAL A 7 -48.67 -33.31 -7.44
C VAL A 7 -47.90 -33.90 -8.64
N ILE A 8 -47.93 -33.16 -9.75
CA ILE A 8 -47.19 -33.40 -11.00
C ILE A 8 -45.77 -32.86 -10.81
N ALA A 9 -44.75 -33.68 -11.02
CA ALA A 9 -43.35 -33.25 -11.09
C ALA A 9 -43.01 -32.90 -12.54
N THR A 10 -42.73 -31.61 -12.79
CA THR A 10 -42.30 -31.09 -14.08
C THR A 10 -40.79 -31.27 -14.22
N LEU A 11 -40.35 -32.04 -15.22
CA LEU A 11 -38.96 -32.25 -15.60
C LEU A 11 -38.47 -31.02 -16.38
N LEU A 12 -37.60 -30.20 -15.79
CA LEU A 12 -36.84 -29.17 -16.53
C LEU A 12 -35.51 -29.78 -17.00
N ILE A 13 -35.36 -29.89 -18.32
CA ILE A 13 -34.11 -30.25 -18.97
C ILE A 13 -33.26 -28.99 -19.07
N ALA A 14 -32.21 -28.88 -18.25
CA ALA A 14 -31.15 -27.90 -18.45
C ALA A 14 -30.18 -28.44 -19.50
N GLN A 15 -30.15 -27.79 -20.68
CA GLN A 15 -29.14 -28.04 -21.70
C GLN A 15 -27.79 -27.52 -21.20
N THR A 16 -26.84 -28.42 -20.94
CA THR A 16 -25.43 -28.06 -20.77
C THR A 16 -24.80 -27.89 -22.15
N LEU A 17 -24.44 -26.66 -22.50
CA LEU A 17 -23.50 -26.41 -23.59
C LEU A 17 -22.09 -26.74 -23.07
N PRO A 18 -21.21 -27.35 -23.89
CA PRO A 18 -19.85 -27.65 -23.49
C PRO A 18 -19.05 -26.34 -23.45
N VAL A 19 -18.59 -25.95 -22.27
CA VAL A 19 -17.58 -24.92 -22.10
C VAL A 19 -16.22 -25.60 -22.24
N ASP A 20 -15.45 -25.16 -23.22
CA ASP A 20 -14.10 -25.64 -23.48
C ASP A 20 -13.24 -25.48 -22.22
N ALA A 21 -12.83 -26.60 -21.63
CA ALA A 21 -11.91 -26.62 -20.50
C ALA A 21 -10.53 -26.10 -20.96
N ALA A 22 -9.97 -25.14 -20.22
CA ALA A 22 -8.61 -24.65 -20.44
C ALA A 22 -7.59 -25.81 -20.33
N PRO A 23 -6.43 -25.75 -21.03
CA PRO A 23 -5.64 -26.94 -21.37
C PRO A 23 -4.96 -27.67 -20.21
N ASN A 24 -5.07 -27.23 -18.96
CA ASN A 24 -4.29 -27.76 -17.82
C ASN A 24 -5.11 -28.09 -16.55
N GLY A 25 -6.44 -28.17 -16.62
CA GLY A 25 -7.26 -28.61 -15.47
C GLY A 25 -7.25 -27.68 -14.24
N LYS A 26 -6.67 -26.48 -14.35
CA LYS A 26 -6.78 -25.40 -13.35
C LYS A 26 -7.91 -24.45 -13.79
N PRO A 27 -8.74 -23.95 -12.87
CA PRO A 27 -9.81 -23.00 -13.21
C PRO A 27 -9.22 -21.70 -13.77
N ASN A 28 -9.94 -21.07 -14.68
CA ASN A 28 -9.68 -19.67 -15.01
C ASN A 28 -10.09 -18.75 -13.85
N GLY A 29 -9.70 -17.48 -13.90
CA GLY A 29 -10.00 -16.55 -12.81
C GLY A 29 -11.50 -16.36 -12.54
N GLU A 30 -12.33 -16.24 -13.58
CA GLU A 30 -13.80 -16.17 -13.42
C GLU A 30 -14.33 -17.41 -12.66
N GLU A 31 -13.90 -18.61 -13.03
CA GLU A 31 -14.27 -19.86 -12.37
C GLU A 31 -13.75 -19.98 -10.92
N ALA A 32 -12.60 -19.38 -10.64
CA ALA A 32 -11.95 -19.42 -9.34
C ALA A 32 -12.47 -18.36 -8.36
N CYS A 33 -13.07 -17.28 -8.86
CA CYS A 33 -13.43 -16.10 -8.05
C CYS A 33 -14.94 -15.86 -7.98
N GLU A 34 -15.62 -15.93 -9.13
CA GLU A 34 -16.96 -15.36 -9.27
C GLU A 34 -18.04 -16.37 -8.88
N ASN A 35 -19.09 -15.86 -8.24
CA ASN A 35 -20.28 -16.64 -7.85
C ASN A 35 -20.02 -17.79 -6.85
N LEU A 36 -18.86 -17.80 -6.18
CA LEU A 36 -18.52 -18.79 -5.14
C LEU A 36 -19.04 -18.42 -3.74
N GLY A 37 -19.59 -17.22 -3.58
CA GLY A 37 -20.12 -16.74 -2.30
C GLY A 37 -19.04 -16.35 -1.29
N PHE A 38 -17.79 -16.15 -1.75
CA PHE A 38 -16.68 -15.74 -0.92
C PHE A 38 -16.93 -14.36 -0.30
N GLY A 39 -16.66 -14.24 1.00
CA GLY A 39 -16.45 -12.95 1.66
C GLY A 39 -15.08 -12.37 1.28
N ALA A 40 -14.78 -11.16 1.76
CA ALA A 40 -13.53 -10.48 1.42
C ALA A 40 -12.29 -11.31 1.73
N GLU A 41 -12.27 -11.99 2.87
CA GLU A 41 -11.14 -12.82 3.32
C GLU A 41 -10.95 -14.07 2.45
N ASP A 42 -12.02 -14.82 2.18
CA ASP A 42 -11.96 -16.02 1.33
C ASP A 42 -11.60 -15.66 -0.12
N CYS A 43 -12.06 -14.49 -0.59
CA CYS A 43 -11.74 -13.99 -1.92
C CYS A 43 -10.23 -13.72 -2.06
N ALA A 44 -9.63 -13.07 -1.06
CA ALA A 44 -8.21 -12.77 -1.05
C ALA A 44 -7.34 -14.04 -1.10
N LYS A 45 -7.79 -15.14 -0.47
CA LYS A 45 -7.04 -16.43 -0.41
C LYS A 45 -6.93 -17.17 -1.73
N VAL A 46 -7.79 -16.89 -2.71
CA VAL A 46 -7.72 -17.51 -4.04
C VAL A 46 -6.54 -16.96 -4.84
N GLY A 47 -6.14 -15.72 -4.55
CA GLY A 47 -4.93 -15.13 -5.08
C GLY A 47 -5.00 -14.61 -6.51
N CYS A 48 -6.02 -14.96 -7.29
CA CYS A 48 -6.30 -14.35 -8.59
C CYS A 48 -7.57 -13.49 -8.57
N CYS A 49 -8.07 -13.20 -7.38
CA CYS A 49 -9.34 -12.53 -7.14
C CYS A 49 -9.14 -11.25 -6.34
N HIS A 50 -10.04 -10.30 -6.55
CA HIS A 50 -10.16 -9.12 -5.69
C HIS A 50 -11.61 -8.98 -5.21
N PHE A 51 -11.78 -8.41 -4.03
CA PHE A 51 -13.09 -8.17 -3.46
C PHE A 51 -13.54 -6.74 -3.72
N ASN A 52 -14.68 -6.56 -4.39
CA ASN A 52 -15.24 -5.25 -4.70
C ASN A 52 -16.76 -5.26 -4.56
N GLU A 53 -17.33 -4.21 -3.95
CA GLU A 53 -18.77 -4.02 -3.75
C GLU A 53 -19.53 -5.24 -3.19
N GLY A 54 -18.89 -6.01 -2.30
CA GLY A 54 -19.51 -7.21 -1.70
C GLY A 54 -19.44 -8.46 -2.56
N GLN A 55 -18.67 -8.44 -3.66
CA GLN A 55 -18.48 -9.56 -4.57
C GLN A 55 -16.99 -9.90 -4.72
N CYS A 56 -16.69 -11.19 -4.80
CA CYS A 56 -15.38 -11.66 -5.24
C CYS A 56 -15.34 -11.72 -6.77
N LEU A 57 -14.39 -11.01 -7.37
CA LEU A 57 -14.25 -10.87 -8.81
C LEU A 57 -12.87 -11.32 -9.26
N SER A 58 -12.79 -11.81 -10.51
CA SER A 58 -11.51 -12.21 -11.10
C SER A 58 -10.63 -11.00 -11.41
N SER A 59 -9.40 -10.99 -10.92
CA SER A 59 -8.37 -10.02 -11.29
C SER A 59 -7.72 -10.35 -12.65
N VAL A 60 -7.97 -11.56 -13.18
CA VAL A 60 -7.36 -12.06 -14.43
C VAL A 60 -8.41 -12.43 -15.50
N GLY A 61 -9.68 -12.10 -15.28
CA GLY A 61 -10.79 -12.50 -16.14
C GLY A 61 -10.77 -14.01 -16.42
N ARG A 62 -10.77 -14.38 -17.70
CA ARG A 62 -10.73 -15.77 -18.19
C ARG A 62 -9.33 -16.35 -18.35
N ASP A 63 -8.29 -15.60 -17.99
CA ASP A 63 -6.95 -16.16 -17.96
C ASP A 63 -6.83 -17.18 -16.82
N PRO A 64 -5.85 -18.09 -16.87
CA PRO A 64 -5.62 -19.05 -15.79
C PRO A 64 -5.43 -18.33 -14.45
N CYS A 65 -6.22 -18.72 -13.45
CA CYS A 65 -6.13 -18.16 -12.09
C CYS A 65 -4.72 -18.33 -11.49
N HIS A 66 -3.98 -19.33 -11.96
CA HIS A 66 -2.58 -19.54 -11.59
C HIS A 66 -1.66 -19.12 -12.74
N ASN A 67 -1.42 -17.81 -12.88
CA ASN A 67 -0.41 -17.25 -13.78
C ASN A 67 0.57 -16.41 -12.96
N VAL A 68 1.51 -17.08 -12.31
CA VAL A 68 2.57 -16.44 -11.52
C VAL A 68 3.56 -15.76 -12.48
N LEU A 69 3.97 -14.54 -12.16
CA LEU A 69 5.02 -13.86 -12.93
C LEU A 69 6.34 -14.62 -12.80
N LEU A 70 7.01 -14.85 -13.93
CA LEU A 70 8.33 -15.51 -13.95
C LEU A 70 8.32 -16.91 -13.29
N GLU A 71 7.24 -17.67 -13.48
CA GLU A 71 7.16 -19.06 -12.99
C GLU A 71 8.39 -19.88 -13.46
N GLY A 72 9.06 -20.54 -12.52
CA GLY A 72 10.26 -21.35 -12.78
C GLY A 72 11.58 -20.58 -12.81
N TYR A 73 11.57 -19.25 -12.62
CA TYR A 73 12.80 -18.48 -12.45
C TYR A 73 13.39 -18.71 -11.05
N GLU A 74 14.70 -18.81 -10.97
CA GLU A 74 15.46 -18.88 -9.72
C GLU A 74 16.02 -17.49 -9.43
N GLY A 75 15.75 -16.94 -8.24
CA GLY A 75 16.21 -15.59 -7.87
C GLY A 75 17.30 -15.55 -6.79
N TRP A 76 17.55 -16.68 -6.12
CA TRP A 76 18.63 -16.79 -5.14
C TRP A 76 19.41 -18.08 -5.33
N LYS A 77 20.74 -17.98 -5.39
CA LYS A 77 21.62 -19.13 -5.48
C LYS A 77 23.00 -18.79 -4.95
N ASP A 78 23.61 -19.73 -4.23
CA ASP A 78 24.98 -19.63 -3.72
C ASP A 78 25.25 -18.32 -2.95
N GLY A 79 24.25 -17.86 -2.17
CA GLY A 79 24.35 -16.65 -1.34
C GLY A 79 24.23 -15.33 -2.10
N ALA A 80 23.70 -15.34 -3.33
CA ALA A 80 23.56 -14.15 -4.15
C ALA A 80 22.27 -14.13 -4.99
N VAL A 81 21.88 -12.93 -5.41
CA VAL A 81 20.75 -12.70 -6.33
C VAL A 81 21.10 -13.23 -7.72
N VAL A 82 20.19 -14.02 -8.29
CA VAL A 82 20.27 -14.55 -9.65
C VAL A 82 19.46 -13.66 -10.58
N TRP A 83 20.14 -13.02 -11.54
CA TRP A 83 19.52 -12.21 -12.57
C TRP A 83 19.44 -13.00 -13.88
N SER A 84 18.27 -12.99 -14.50
CA SER A 84 17.97 -13.69 -15.75
C SER A 84 17.56 -12.72 -16.85
N ASP A 85 17.66 -13.16 -18.10
CA ASP A 85 17.03 -12.46 -19.22
C ASP A 85 15.49 -12.56 -19.09
N PRO A 86 14.75 -11.51 -19.47
CA PRO A 86 13.28 -11.54 -19.42
C PRO A 86 12.71 -12.59 -20.39
N PRO A 87 11.47 -13.06 -20.15
CA PRO A 87 10.77 -13.94 -21.08
C PRO A 87 10.73 -13.35 -22.51
N SER A 88 10.95 -14.21 -23.50
CA SER A 88 10.92 -13.82 -24.93
C SER A 88 9.51 -13.75 -25.52
N ASP A 89 8.47 -13.63 -24.68
CA ASP A 89 7.05 -13.60 -25.07
C ASP A 89 6.57 -12.22 -25.56
N GLY A 90 7.47 -11.22 -25.52
CA GLY A 90 7.19 -9.85 -25.93
C GLY A 90 6.40 -9.03 -24.91
N LYS A 91 6.16 -9.53 -23.69
CA LYS A 91 5.42 -8.81 -22.65
C LYS A 91 6.31 -8.02 -21.68
N TRP A 92 7.62 -8.25 -21.72
CA TRP A 92 8.58 -7.67 -20.78
C TRP A 92 9.49 -6.62 -21.44
N GLU A 93 8.95 -5.85 -22.39
CA GLU A 93 9.72 -4.91 -23.22
C GLU A 93 10.43 -3.82 -22.41
N ALA A 94 9.92 -3.45 -21.23
CA ALA A 94 10.57 -2.51 -20.31
C ALA A 94 11.81 -3.08 -19.61
N CYS A 95 11.93 -4.41 -19.49
CA CYS A 95 12.88 -5.07 -18.60
C CYS A 95 14.14 -5.47 -19.36
N GLY A 96 15.31 -5.03 -18.90
CA GLY A 96 16.62 -5.51 -19.36
C GLY A 96 17.09 -6.77 -18.62
N LYS A 97 16.70 -6.89 -17.33
CA LYS A 97 16.91 -8.06 -16.48
C LYS A 97 15.72 -8.29 -15.57
N VAL A 98 15.54 -9.53 -15.16
CA VAL A 98 14.51 -9.93 -14.20
C VAL A 98 15.09 -10.86 -13.13
N THR A 99 14.46 -10.86 -11.96
CA THR A 99 14.67 -11.85 -10.91
C THR A 99 13.36 -12.07 -10.15
N VAL A 100 13.37 -13.00 -9.19
CA VAL A 100 12.25 -13.24 -8.27
C VAL A 100 12.74 -13.24 -6.83
N VAL A 101 12.05 -12.54 -5.93
CA VAL A 101 12.30 -12.59 -4.49
C VAL A 101 11.18 -13.39 -3.86
N PHE A 102 11.47 -14.62 -3.42
CA PHE A 102 10.47 -15.57 -2.92
C PHE A 102 9.26 -15.77 -3.87
N GLY A 103 9.48 -15.61 -5.18
CA GLY A 103 8.44 -15.72 -6.21
C GLY A 103 7.82 -14.38 -6.63
N VAL A 104 8.07 -13.28 -5.91
CA VAL A 104 7.62 -11.93 -6.32
C VAL A 104 8.57 -11.38 -7.38
N ALA A 105 8.05 -10.93 -8.51
CA ALA A 105 8.87 -10.54 -9.65
C ALA A 105 9.54 -9.18 -9.44
N ILE A 106 10.80 -9.06 -9.88
CA ILE A 106 11.49 -7.77 -10.06
C ILE A 106 11.83 -7.60 -11.53
N CYS A 107 11.37 -6.49 -12.12
CA CYS A 107 11.74 -6.04 -13.46
C CYS A 107 12.74 -4.88 -13.35
N VAL A 108 13.96 -5.06 -13.84
CA VAL A 108 14.98 -4.00 -13.91
C VAL A 108 15.13 -3.54 -15.34
N THR A 109 15.05 -2.23 -15.56
CA THR A 109 15.26 -1.61 -16.89
C THR A 109 16.71 -1.72 -17.36
N GLN A 110 16.94 -1.49 -18.66
CA GLN A 110 18.31 -1.46 -19.18
C GLN A 110 19.13 -0.27 -18.61
N GLY A 111 18.49 0.87 -18.34
CA GLY A 111 19.12 2.03 -17.70
C GLY A 111 19.58 1.71 -16.28
N ALA A 112 18.67 1.20 -15.44
CA ALA A 112 18.98 0.78 -14.08
C ALA A 112 20.08 -0.28 -14.01
N TRP A 113 20.09 -1.25 -14.93
CA TRP A 113 21.06 -2.35 -14.95
C TRP A 113 22.51 -1.88 -15.10
N ASN A 114 22.75 -0.67 -15.62
CA ASN A 114 24.09 -0.08 -15.66
C ASN A 114 24.69 0.11 -14.25
N ASN A 115 23.86 0.11 -13.20
CA ASN A 115 24.28 0.09 -11.81
C ASN A 115 23.84 -1.19 -11.09
N LYS A 116 24.36 -2.34 -11.56
CA LYS A 116 24.04 -3.66 -10.99
C LYS A 116 24.15 -3.71 -9.46
N SER A 117 25.15 -3.06 -8.85
CA SER A 117 25.28 -3.06 -7.37
C SER A 117 24.07 -2.47 -6.65
N LYS A 118 23.41 -1.46 -7.25
CA LYS A 118 22.17 -0.93 -6.69
C LYS A 118 20.96 -1.82 -6.98
N CYS A 119 20.92 -2.48 -8.14
CA CYS A 119 19.91 -3.50 -8.41
C CYS A 119 19.99 -4.66 -7.41
N ASP A 120 21.21 -5.14 -7.12
CA ASP A 120 21.46 -6.14 -6.09
C ASP A 120 20.95 -5.61 -4.74
N HIS A 121 21.39 -4.42 -4.31
CA HIS A 121 20.93 -3.78 -3.06
C HIS A 121 19.40 -3.78 -2.93
N ILE A 122 18.67 -3.33 -3.96
CA ILE A 122 17.19 -3.30 -3.98
C ILE A 122 16.60 -4.70 -3.79
N ALA A 123 17.12 -5.72 -4.49
CA ALA A 123 16.66 -7.09 -4.32
C ALA A 123 16.95 -7.61 -2.90
N HIS A 124 18.13 -7.32 -2.35
CA HIS A 124 18.47 -7.67 -0.96
C HIS A 124 17.57 -6.97 0.06
N VAL A 125 17.18 -5.70 -0.14
CA VAL A 125 16.19 -5.01 0.70
C VAL A 125 14.86 -5.74 0.66
N MET A 126 14.42 -6.20 -0.51
CA MET A 126 13.17 -6.96 -0.62
C MET A 126 13.24 -8.32 0.08
N TYR A 127 14.36 -9.03 -0.03
CA TYR A 127 14.59 -10.25 0.77
C TYR A 127 14.49 -9.93 2.28
N GLN A 128 15.13 -8.86 2.75
CA GLN A 128 15.13 -8.48 4.17
C GLN A 128 13.79 -7.94 4.69
N LEU A 129 12.88 -7.47 3.82
CA LEU A 129 11.55 -7.06 4.24
C LEU A 129 10.56 -8.22 4.23
N LEU A 130 10.76 -9.23 3.37
CA LEU A 130 9.94 -10.45 3.35
C LEU A 130 10.43 -11.51 4.34
N ASP A 131 11.72 -11.52 4.65
CA ASP A 131 12.40 -12.40 5.61
C ASP A 131 13.42 -11.56 6.40
N ASN A 132 12.91 -10.83 7.39
CA ASN A 132 13.66 -9.89 8.21
C ASN A 132 14.58 -10.57 9.21
N ASN A 133 14.22 -11.79 9.63
CA ASN A 133 15.04 -12.62 10.49
C ASN A 133 16.14 -13.40 9.70
N ALA A 134 16.07 -13.38 8.37
CA ALA A 134 17.03 -14.01 7.47
C ALA A 134 17.26 -15.52 7.73
N ASP A 135 16.23 -16.23 8.20
CA ASP A 135 16.25 -17.69 8.34
C ASP A 135 15.91 -18.41 7.02
N GLY A 136 15.56 -17.63 5.99
CA GLY A 136 15.21 -18.13 4.68
C GLY A 136 13.73 -18.39 4.47
N ILE A 137 12.92 -18.27 5.50
CA ILE A 137 11.48 -18.48 5.44
C ILE A 137 10.84 -17.11 5.53
N PRO A 138 10.01 -16.71 4.55
CA PRO A 138 9.31 -15.44 4.63
C PRO A 138 8.48 -15.33 5.92
N ASP A 139 8.59 -14.20 6.62
CA ASP A 139 8.03 -14.00 7.97
C ASP A 139 6.50 -14.14 7.95
N ASP A 140 5.85 -13.69 6.87
CA ASP A 140 4.40 -13.82 6.64
C ASP A 140 4.09 -14.55 5.32
N GLU A 141 3.91 -15.87 5.42
CA GLU A 141 3.56 -16.73 4.29
C GLU A 141 2.23 -16.33 3.63
N GLN A 142 1.25 -15.78 4.38
CA GLN A 142 -0.03 -15.36 3.81
C GLN A 142 0.16 -14.15 2.91
N VAL A 143 0.94 -13.15 3.37
CA VAL A 143 1.30 -11.97 2.56
C VAL A 143 2.08 -12.38 1.32
N LEU A 144 3.12 -13.22 1.47
CA LEU A 144 3.89 -13.67 0.32
C LEU A 144 3.02 -14.40 -0.70
N THR A 145 2.21 -15.36 -0.24
CA THR A 145 1.32 -16.13 -1.11
C THR A 145 0.36 -15.20 -1.86
N PHE A 146 -0.22 -14.23 -1.17
CA PHE A 146 -1.08 -13.22 -1.78
C PHE A 146 -0.34 -12.41 -2.84
N MET A 147 0.88 -11.93 -2.56
CA MET A 147 1.69 -11.17 -3.51
C MET A 147 2.01 -11.98 -4.78
N VAL A 148 2.45 -13.23 -4.62
CA VAL A 148 2.83 -14.11 -5.74
C VAL A 148 1.62 -14.44 -6.61
N GLN A 149 0.50 -14.81 -6.00
CA GLN A 149 -0.71 -15.19 -6.73
C GLN A 149 -1.34 -13.97 -7.44
N ASN A 150 -1.32 -12.80 -6.80
CA ASN A 150 -1.87 -11.56 -7.37
C ASN A 150 -0.87 -10.81 -8.26
N ARG A 151 0.23 -11.47 -8.68
CA ARG A 151 1.18 -10.97 -9.66
C ARG A 151 1.80 -9.62 -9.26
N TYR A 152 2.13 -9.47 -7.97
CA TYR A 152 2.85 -8.31 -7.48
C TYR A 152 4.22 -8.22 -8.14
N MET A 153 4.66 -7.00 -8.42
CA MET A 153 5.92 -6.76 -9.10
C MET A 153 6.60 -5.50 -8.58
N LEU A 154 7.91 -5.58 -8.38
CA LEU A 154 8.75 -4.41 -8.21
C LEU A 154 9.31 -3.98 -9.57
N PHE A 155 9.07 -2.73 -9.96
CA PHE A 155 9.62 -2.14 -11.18
C PHE A 155 10.81 -1.24 -10.82
N VAL A 156 11.96 -1.47 -11.45
CA VAL A 156 13.21 -0.78 -11.12
C VAL A 156 13.77 -0.02 -12.33
N PRO A 157 13.29 1.20 -12.58
CA PRO A 157 13.91 2.15 -13.50
C PRO A 157 15.14 2.84 -12.90
N GLU A 158 15.93 3.49 -13.75
CA GLU A 158 17.05 4.33 -13.34
C GLU A 158 16.54 5.50 -12.51
N ASN A 159 15.53 6.21 -13.04
CA ASN A 159 14.94 7.43 -12.49
C ASN A 159 13.46 7.61 -12.93
N GLY A 160 12.81 8.67 -12.44
CA GLY A 160 11.39 8.95 -12.71
C GLY A 160 11.04 9.13 -14.18
N GLU A 161 11.92 9.71 -14.99
CA GLU A 161 11.69 9.91 -16.43
C GLU A 161 11.65 8.58 -17.19
N GLU A 162 12.60 7.68 -16.92
CA GLU A 162 12.59 6.35 -17.51
C GLU A 162 11.36 5.54 -17.06
N SER A 163 10.93 5.71 -15.81
CA SER A 163 9.71 5.09 -15.30
C SER A 163 8.49 5.49 -16.13
N GLU A 164 8.28 6.78 -16.35
CA GLU A 164 7.14 7.29 -17.13
C GLU A 164 7.18 6.80 -18.59
N GLU A 165 8.36 6.70 -19.20
CA GLU A 165 8.51 6.24 -20.58
C GLU A 165 8.18 4.74 -20.72
N LEU A 166 8.63 3.92 -19.77
CA LEU A 166 8.58 2.47 -19.88
C LEU A 166 7.38 1.83 -19.19
N TRP A 167 6.60 2.56 -18.39
CA TRP A 167 5.47 2.03 -17.65
C TRP A 167 4.48 1.24 -18.52
N SER A 168 4.14 1.75 -19.71
CA SER A 168 3.19 1.08 -20.61
C SER A 168 3.76 -0.13 -21.34
N LYS A 169 5.04 -0.47 -21.12
CA LYS A 169 5.77 -1.60 -21.70
C LYS A 169 6.03 -2.73 -20.69
N LEU A 170 5.46 -2.61 -19.49
CA LEU A 170 5.46 -3.65 -18.49
C LEU A 170 4.49 -4.78 -18.90
N PRO A 171 4.67 -6.00 -18.36
CA PRO A 171 3.71 -7.07 -18.55
C PRO A 171 2.32 -6.67 -18.05
N ASP A 172 1.27 -7.35 -18.52
CA ASP A 172 -0.09 -7.09 -18.08
C ASP A 172 -0.23 -7.47 -16.59
N VAL A 173 -0.13 -6.44 -15.75
CA VAL A 173 -0.23 -6.47 -14.29
C VAL A 173 -1.06 -5.27 -13.87
N ASP A 174 -1.85 -5.43 -12.80
CA ASP A 174 -2.57 -4.31 -12.25
C ASP A 174 -1.58 -3.25 -11.74
N SER A 175 -1.76 -2.01 -12.18
CA SER A 175 -1.00 -0.85 -11.72
C SER A 175 -0.98 -0.71 -10.19
N GLY A 176 -2.03 -1.15 -9.50
CA GLY A 176 -2.12 -1.14 -8.04
C GLY A 176 -1.31 -2.23 -7.33
N MET A 177 -0.74 -3.17 -8.09
CA MET A 177 0.11 -4.29 -7.62
C MET A 177 1.56 -4.15 -8.12
N THR A 178 1.89 -3.04 -8.77
CA THR A 178 3.24 -2.72 -9.22
C THR A 178 3.75 -1.50 -8.48
N MET A 179 4.91 -1.62 -7.84
CA MET A 179 5.55 -0.47 -7.19
C MET A 179 6.88 -0.13 -7.88
N PRO A 180 7.09 1.13 -8.32
CA PRO A 180 8.38 1.57 -8.82
C PRO A 180 9.36 1.89 -7.68
N THR A 181 10.64 1.59 -7.87
CA THR A 181 11.72 2.18 -7.09
C THR A 181 12.92 2.48 -7.98
N TRP A 182 13.63 3.57 -7.72
CA TRP A 182 14.65 4.09 -8.65
C TRP A 182 16.07 3.81 -8.17
N THR A 183 16.95 3.38 -9.07
CA THR A 183 18.37 3.23 -8.71
C THR A 183 19.04 4.57 -8.38
N THR A 184 18.55 5.71 -8.86
CA THR A 184 19.07 7.02 -8.44
C THR A 184 18.78 7.34 -6.97
N GLU A 185 17.75 6.72 -6.40
CA GLU A 185 17.28 6.96 -5.02
C GLU A 185 17.54 5.79 -4.06
N ALA A 186 18.00 4.65 -4.58
CA ALA A 186 18.57 3.59 -3.76
C ALA A 186 19.94 4.01 -3.21
N ILE A 187 20.09 4.02 -1.89
CA ILE A 187 21.30 4.49 -1.20
C ILE A 187 21.91 3.35 -0.37
N PRO A 188 22.75 2.49 -0.97
CA PRO A 188 23.54 1.53 -0.23
C PRO A 188 24.38 2.22 0.85
N ASN A 189 24.55 1.55 2.00
CA ASN A 189 25.26 2.09 3.17
C ASN A 189 24.62 3.38 3.74
N SER A 190 23.30 3.53 3.64
CA SER A 190 22.60 4.67 4.24
C SER A 190 22.76 4.72 5.75
N CYS A 191 22.94 5.91 6.30
CA CYS A 191 22.92 6.18 7.75
C CYS A 191 21.54 5.98 8.37
N GLN A 192 20.47 5.76 7.60
CA GLN A 192 19.17 5.34 8.16
C GLN A 192 19.30 4.00 8.91
N VAL A 193 20.18 3.13 8.44
CA VAL A 193 20.40 1.81 9.03
C VAL A 193 21.27 1.95 10.28
N PRO A 194 20.78 1.56 11.49
CA PRO A 194 21.54 1.69 12.73
C PRO A 194 22.95 1.09 12.66
N THR A 195 23.10 -0.09 12.05
CA THR A 195 24.39 -0.79 11.92
C THR A 195 25.40 -0.06 11.04
N ASN A 196 24.96 0.71 10.04
CA ASN A 196 25.85 1.50 9.19
C ASN A 196 26.42 2.73 9.92
N ARG A 197 25.71 3.22 10.95
CA ARG A 197 26.14 4.34 11.80
C ARG A 197 26.74 3.90 13.14
N GLY A 198 27.06 2.61 13.30
CA GLY A 198 27.72 2.08 14.49
C GLY A 198 26.81 1.76 15.67
N ALA A 199 25.49 1.79 15.47
CA ALA A 199 24.50 1.39 16.47
C ALA A 199 24.01 -0.05 16.25
N SER A 200 23.41 -0.64 17.28
CA SER A 200 22.80 -1.97 17.19
C SER A 200 21.54 -1.96 16.33
N ALA A 201 21.31 -3.05 15.62
CA ALA A 201 20.07 -3.28 14.87
C ALA A 201 18.84 -3.37 15.78
N THR A 202 19.00 -3.89 17.00
CA THR A 202 17.89 -4.24 17.91
C THR A 202 17.99 -3.60 19.29
N ASP A 203 19.20 -3.23 19.73
CA ASP A 203 19.41 -2.57 21.02
C ASP A 203 19.35 -1.05 20.87
N ARG A 204 18.15 -0.49 21.09
CA ARG A 204 17.87 0.95 20.99
C ARG A 204 18.67 1.80 21.96
N SER A 205 19.20 1.23 23.05
CA SER A 205 20.03 2.00 24.00
C SER A 205 21.33 2.50 23.38
N THR A 206 21.76 1.89 22.26
CA THR A 206 22.95 2.30 21.50
C THR A 206 22.68 3.41 20.49
N TRP A 207 21.42 3.71 20.17
CA TRP A 207 21.05 4.64 19.10
C TRP A 207 21.37 6.12 19.42
N PRO A 208 21.18 6.61 20.66
CA PRO A 208 21.51 8.01 21.00
C PRO A 208 22.97 8.39 20.73
N ASP A 209 23.90 7.46 20.95
CA ASP A 209 25.33 7.68 20.70
C ASP A 209 25.68 7.80 19.21
N ALA A 210 24.76 7.40 18.31
CA ALA A 210 24.92 7.43 16.86
C ALA A 210 23.89 8.33 16.15
N VAL A 211 23.19 9.21 16.88
CA VAL A 211 22.14 10.07 16.29
C VAL A 211 22.69 11.16 15.38
N ASP A 212 23.88 11.69 15.69
CA ASP A 212 24.59 12.67 14.87
C ASP A 212 25.51 11.95 13.90
N THR A 213 25.14 11.97 12.61
CA THR A 213 25.84 11.24 11.56
C THR A 213 26.88 12.07 10.82
N ASP A 214 27.13 13.32 11.25
CA ASP A 214 28.16 14.15 10.65
C ASP A 214 29.55 13.51 10.78
N GLY A 215 30.30 13.50 9.67
CA GLY A 215 31.62 12.87 9.60
C GLY A 215 31.65 11.34 9.69
N MET A 216 30.51 10.65 9.77
CA MET A 216 30.46 9.19 9.72
C MET A 216 30.73 8.65 8.31
N SER A 217 31.08 7.35 8.22
CA SER A 217 31.36 6.68 6.94
C SER A 217 30.12 6.26 6.15
N CYS A 218 28.93 6.33 6.76
CA CYS A 218 27.67 6.02 6.10
C CYS A 218 27.18 7.19 5.24
N ASN A 219 26.29 6.91 4.30
CA ASN A 219 25.69 7.92 3.44
C ASN A 219 24.44 8.50 4.08
N ASN A 220 24.41 9.81 4.29
CA ASN A 220 23.27 10.50 4.86
C ASN A 220 22.00 10.52 3.98
N GLY A 221 22.09 10.13 2.70
CA GLY A 221 20.95 9.97 1.79
C GLY A 221 19.88 9.00 2.29
N ARG A 222 18.61 9.28 1.96
CA ARG A 222 17.49 8.36 2.23
C ARG A 222 17.54 7.22 1.22
N ASP A 223 17.51 5.97 1.68
CA ASP A 223 17.35 4.83 0.79
C ASP A 223 15.87 4.62 0.47
N ALA A 224 15.42 5.15 -0.66
CA ALA A 224 14.01 5.11 -1.05
C ALA A 224 13.51 3.69 -1.33
N SER A 225 14.40 2.74 -1.64
CA SER A 225 13.98 1.36 -1.92
C SER A 225 13.30 0.68 -0.74
N VAL A 226 13.67 1.04 0.50
CA VAL A 226 13.02 0.50 1.70
C VAL A 226 11.56 0.91 1.77
N GLU A 227 11.26 2.17 1.48
CA GLU A 227 9.91 2.72 1.48
C GLU A 227 9.04 2.11 0.39
N GLU A 228 9.52 2.10 -0.86
CA GLU A 228 8.72 1.60 -1.98
C GLU A 228 8.46 0.10 -1.87
N ILE A 229 9.45 -0.69 -1.43
CA ILE A 229 9.24 -2.12 -1.21
C ILE A 229 8.32 -2.36 -0.01
N PHE A 230 8.42 -1.55 1.05
CA PHE A 230 7.49 -1.60 2.18
C PHE A 230 6.05 -1.34 1.72
N HIS A 231 5.82 -0.30 0.91
CA HIS A 231 4.49 0.01 0.35
C HIS A 231 3.95 -1.14 -0.50
N LEU A 232 4.81 -1.82 -1.27
CA LEU A 232 4.41 -3.01 -2.05
C LEU A 232 3.92 -4.15 -1.13
N ILE A 233 4.60 -4.42 -0.02
CA ILE A 233 4.23 -5.47 0.94
C ILE A 233 2.98 -5.04 1.75
N GLN A 234 2.94 -3.79 2.20
CA GLN A 234 1.81 -3.20 2.91
C GLN A 234 0.52 -3.28 2.08
N ARG A 235 0.60 -3.08 0.76
CA ARG A 235 -0.53 -3.22 -0.14
C ARG A 235 -1.14 -4.62 -0.06
N ALA A 236 -0.32 -5.67 -0.01
CA ALA A 236 -0.81 -7.04 0.18
C ALA A 236 -1.43 -7.23 1.57
N ALA A 237 -0.79 -6.75 2.63
CA ALA A 237 -1.34 -6.81 3.98
C ALA A 237 -2.69 -6.07 4.11
N SER A 238 -2.85 -4.92 3.44
CA SER A 238 -4.10 -4.15 3.42
C SER A 238 -5.27 -4.89 2.77
N ASN A 239 -4.98 -5.76 1.79
CA ASN A 239 -5.99 -6.59 1.11
C ASN A 239 -6.37 -7.81 1.95
N LEU A 240 -5.39 -8.43 2.63
CA LEU A 240 -5.63 -9.58 3.50
C LEU A 240 -6.38 -9.22 4.79
N TRP A 241 -6.03 -8.07 5.39
CA TRP A 241 -6.62 -7.62 6.65
C TRP A 241 -7.18 -6.20 6.54
N PRO A 242 -8.24 -5.98 5.75
CA PRO A 242 -8.76 -4.64 5.44
C PRO A 242 -9.32 -3.88 6.66
N SER A 243 -9.80 -4.59 7.68
CA SER A 243 -10.24 -3.96 8.95
C SER A 243 -9.06 -3.41 9.77
N LYS A 244 -7.87 -3.98 9.62
CA LYS A 244 -6.67 -3.61 10.37
C LYS A 244 -5.77 -2.66 9.57
N TRP A 245 -5.40 -3.06 8.36
CA TRP A 245 -4.42 -2.38 7.51
C TRP A 245 -5.02 -1.72 6.27
N GLY A 246 -6.34 -1.69 6.12
CA GLY A 246 -6.99 -1.08 4.97
C GLY A 246 -6.57 0.39 4.78
N THR A 247 -6.40 0.81 3.53
CA THR A 247 -5.90 2.14 3.14
C THR A 247 -7.01 3.20 3.23
N ASN A 248 -7.67 3.30 4.38
CA ASN A 248 -8.73 4.24 4.67
C ASN A 248 -8.83 4.47 6.19
N PHE A 249 -9.42 5.58 6.61
CA PHE A 249 -9.54 5.96 8.01
C PHE A 249 -10.52 5.11 8.83
N GLY A 250 -11.20 4.15 8.21
CA GLY A 250 -12.04 3.16 8.88
C GLY A 250 -11.29 1.93 9.38
N SER A 251 -10.06 1.69 8.92
CA SER A 251 -9.21 0.61 9.45
C SER A 251 -8.56 1.00 10.78
N GLU A 252 -8.06 0.02 11.53
CA GLU A 252 -7.31 0.25 12.77
C GLU A 252 -6.09 1.16 12.56
N ALA A 253 -5.26 0.85 11.56
CA ALA A 253 -4.11 1.64 11.18
C ALA A 253 -4.52 3.03 10.67
N GLY A 254 -5.53 3.13 9.81
CA GLY A 254 -6.00 4.39 9.28
C GLY A 254 -6.57 5.31 10.36
N ALA A 255 -7.30 4.76 11.33
CA ALA A 255 -7.79 5.52 12.48
C ALA A 255 -6.63 6.06 13.33
N ALA A 256 -5.59 5.26 13.55
CA ALA A 256 -4.39 5.67 14.28
C ALA A 256 -3.59 6.77 13.55
N VAL A 257 -3.45 6.65 12.22
CA VAL A 257 -2.84 7.68 11.37
C VAL A 257 -3.66 8.99 11.41
N LYS A 258 -4.98 8.90 11.30
CA LYS A 258 -5.87 10.07 11.38
C LYS A 258 -5.78 10.74 12.74
N ALA A 259 -5.68 9.97 13.82
CA ALA A 259 -5.50 10.52 15.16
C ALA A 259 -4.16 11.27 15.30
N ALA A 260 -3.07 10.68 14.78
CA ALA A 260 -1.76 11.34 14.74
C ALA A 260 -1.75 12.62 13.87
N ASN A 261 -2.65 12.70 12.88
CA ASN A 261 -2.82 13.91 12.08
C ASN A 261 -3.51 15.06 12.83
N GLY A 262 -4.44 14.73 13.74
CA GLY A 262 -5.14 15.73 14.54
C GLY A 262 -5.89 16.73 13.67
N ASP A 263 -5.56 18.01 13.84
CA ASP A 263 -6.15 19.15 13.14
C ASP A 263 -5.24 19.75 12.06
N CYS A 264 -4.16 19.05 11.66
CA CYS A 264 -3.20 19.57 10.68
C CYS A 264 -3.69 19.55 9.22
N GLY A 265 -4.92 19.08 8.97
CA GLY A 265 -5.49 19.03 7.62
C GLY A 265 -4.73 18.09 6.68
N PHE A 266 -5.01 18.22 5.38
CA PHE A 266 -4.51 17.29 4.36
C PHE A 266 -4.09 18.01 3.08
N GLY A 267 -3.02 17.52 2.45
CA GLY A 267 -2.55 17.98 1.15
C GLY A 267 -3.65 17.96 0.08
N TYR A 268 -4.33 16.82 -0.12
CA TYR A 268 -5.42 16.70 -1.12
C TYR A 268 -6.60 17.64 -0.89
N SER A 269 -6.84 18.04 0.36
CA SER A 269 -7.89 18.98 0.72
C SER A 269 -7.42 20.44 0.60
N ASN A 270 -6.14 20.66 0.28
CA ASN A 270 -5.49 21.96 0.15
C ASN A 270 -5.68 22.82 1.42
N ASN A 271 -5.69 22.16 2.58
CA ASN A 271 -5.78 22.76 3.91
C ASN A 271 -4.69 22.22 4.86
N TYR A 272 -3.63 21.64 4.31
CA TYR A 272 -2.44 21.22 5.05
C TYR A 272 -1.88 22.37 5.90
N ILE A 273 -1.57 22.05 7.15
CA ILE A 273 -0.89 22.87 8.13
C ILE A 273 0.40 22.13 8.50
N ASP A 274 1.50 22.87 8.53
CA ASP A 274 2.80 22.31 8.84
C ASP A 274 2.87 21.88 10.32
N PRO A 275 3.00 20.57 10.62
CA PRO A 275 2.99 20.05 11.98
C PRO A 275 4.23 20.51 12.77
N SER A 276 5.28 21.01 12.12
CA SER A 276 6.45 21.58 12.79
C SER A 276 6.19 22.96 13.43
N THR A 277 5.01 23.53 13.22
CA THR A 277 4.59 24.82 13.77
C THR A 277 3.58 24.64 14.92
N ASN A 278 3.20 25.75 15.57
CA ASN A 278 2.13 25.77 16.58
C ASN A 278 0.73 25.99 15.97
N GLU A 279 0.59 25.89 14.64
CA GLU A 279 -0.69 26.17 13.95
C GLU A 279 -1.65 24.98 13.96
N CYS A 280 -1.15 23.78 14.27
CA CYS A 280 -1.93 22.58 14.56
C CYS A 280 -1.28 21.80 15.71
N THR A 281 -1.97 20.78 16.21
CA THR A 281 -1.61 19.96 17.36
C THR A 281 -1.16 18.54 17.00
N GLY A 282 -1.32 18.14 15.73
CA GLY A 282 -0.94 16.82 15.24
C GLY A 282 0.56 16.65 15.05
N GLN A 283 0.99 15.40 15.00
CA GLN A 283 2.38 14.99 14.83
C GLN A 283 2.67 14.47 13.41
N TYR A 284 1.63 14.30 12.59
CA TYR A 284 1.73 13.81 11.22
C TYR A 284 0.85 14.65 10.27
N ALA A 285 1.37 15.08 9.13
CA ALA A 285 0.53 15.65 8.07
C ALA A 285 1.23 15.50 6.73
N TYR A 286 0.58 14.89 5.75
CA TYR A 286 1.18 14.72 4.43
C TYR A 286 0.80 15.90 3.52
N TRP A 287 1.79 16.66 3.07
CA TRP A 287 1.56 17.90 2.31
C TRP A 287 1.17 17.67 0.84
N ASP A 288 1.46 16.49 0.28
CA ASP A 288 1.28 16.21 -1.13
C ASP A 288 -0.21 16.32 -1.54
N VAL A 289 -0.48 17.22 -2.49
CA VAL A 289 -1.83 17.49 -3.02
C VAL A 289 -2.36 16.40 -3.95
N THR A 290 -1.49 15.50 -4.40
CA THR A 290 -1.79 14.35 -5.27
C THR A 290 -2.08 13.08 -4.47
N CYS A 291 -1.64 13.03 -3.21
CA CYS A 291 -1.87 11.93 -2.29
C CYS A 291 -3.33 11.93 -1.82
N ASN A 292 -4.05 10.82 -1.90
CA ASN A 292 -5.42 10.69 -1.38
C ASN A 292 -5.43 10.16 0.07
N GLU A 293 -6.62 9.84 0.60
CA GLU A 293 -6.77 9.24 1.92
C GLU A 293 -5.94 7.96 2.08
N GLY A 294 -5.99 7.05 1.10
CA GLY A 294 -5.24 5.80 1.14
C GLY A 294 -3.74 6.03 1.19
N CYS A 295 -3.21 6.88 0.31
CA CYS A 295 -1.80 7.27 0.35
C CYS A 295 -1.41 7.91 1.71
N THR A 296 -2.30 8.72 2.32
CA THR A 296 -2.02 9.32 3.64
C THR A 296 -1.90 8.25 4.73
N VAL A 297 -2.75 7.21 4.68
CA VAL A 297 -2.67 6.06 5.59
C VAL A 297 -1.40 5.26 5.31
N ASP A 298 -1.10 4.99 4.05
CA ASP A 298 0.04 4.15 3.66
C ASP A 298 1.36 4.75 4.13
N GLU A 299 1.55 6.03 3.83
CA GLU A 299 2.66 6.82 4.33
C GLU A 299 2.73 6.78 5.86
N GLY A 300 1.64 7.09 6.56
CA GLY A 300 1.64 7.14 8.02
C GLY A 300 2.08 5.82 8.68
N VAL A 301 1.69 4.68 8.11
CA VAL A 301 2.12 3.35 8.56
C VAL A 301 3.61 3.13 8.28
N HIS A 302 4.08 3.45 7.07
CA HIS A 302 5.50 3.39 6.73
C HIS A 302 6.36 4.24 7.67
N TRP A 303 6.00 5.51 7.87
CA TRP A 303 6.74 6.43 8.75
C TRP A 303 6.80 5.94 10.20
N ALA A 304 5.73 5.34 10.71
CA ALA A 304 5.71 4.71 12.02
C ALA A 304 6.60 3.46 12.07
N SER A 305 6.52 2.58 11.07
CA SER A 305 7.34 1.36 11.02
C SER A 305 8.83 1.68 10.92
N ILE A 306 9.22 2.60 10.05
CA ILE A 306 10.62 2.98 9.86
C ILE A 306 11.18 3.77 11.05
N THR A 307 10.34 4.48 11.80
CA THR A 307 10.70 5.00 13.12
C THR A 307 11.02 3.87 14.09
N TYR A 308 10.15 2.87 14.19
CA TYR A 308 10.27 1.78 15.13
C TYR A 308 11.58 1.00 14.92
N ILE A 309 11.97 0.75 13.67
CA ILE A 309 13.23 0.05 13.35
C ILE A 309 14.47 0.99 13.27
N GLY A 310 14.31 2.27 13.61
CA GLY A 310 15.42 3.23 13.80
C GLY A 310 15.85 4.01 12.56
N GLY A 311 15.15 3.84 11.44
CA GLY A 311 15.40 4.49 10.15
C GLY A 311 15.33 6.02 10.18
N LEU A 312 14.54 6.60 11.08
CA LEU A 312 14.42 8.06 11.22
C LEU A 312 15.25 8.67 12.34
N TYR A 313 15.78 7.87 13.27
CA TYR A 313 16.44 8.37 14.49
C TYR A 313 17.88 8.83 14.23
N THR A 314 18.01 9.86 13.39
CA THR A 314 19.24 10.64 13.15
C THR A 314 18.89 12.13 13.07
N LEU A 315 19.85 13.01 13.38
CA LEU A 315 19.62 14.46 13.29
C LEU A 315 19.20 14.89 11.88
N GLU A 316 19.82 14.32 10.85
CA GLU A 316 19.48 14.67 9.47
C GLU A 316 18.08 14.20 9.07
N LYS A 317 17.72 12.95 9.40
CA LYS A 317 16.41 12.39 8.98
C LYS A 317 15.25 13.00 9.76
N THR A 318 15.42 13.20 11.07
CA THR A 318 14.40 13.89 11.88
C THR A 318 14.19 15.33 11.39
N TYR A 319 15.25 16.04 11.00
CA TYR A 319 15.13 17.35 10.38
C TYR A 319 14.41 17.27 9.03
N TRP A 320 14.81 16.38 8.14
CA TRP A 320 14.16 16.20 6.82
C TRP A 320 12.67 15.88 6.93
N ALA A 321 12.29 15.01 7.87
CA ALA A 321 10.93 14.53 8.08
C ALA A 321 9.99 15.57 8.70
N ARG A 322 10.51 16.62 9.35
CA ARG A 322 9.75 17.52 10.26
C ARG A 322 8.47 18.13 9.68
N HIS A 323 8.42 18.33 8.37
CA HIS A 323 7.25 18.91 7.71
C HIS A 323 6.13 17.88 7.48
N ASN A 324 6.41 16.58 7.63
CA ASN A 324 5.41 15.54 7.48
C ASN A 324 5.22 14.71 8.75
N PHE A 325 6.29 14.36 9.45
CA PHE A 325 6.24 13.38 10.53
C PHE A 325 7.20 13.77 11.66
N LEU A 326 6.67 13.98 12.85
CA LEU A 326 7.39 14.45 14.04
C LEU A 326 7.53 13.40 15.14
N MET A 327 7.04 12.19 14.90
CA MET A 327 7.19 11.04 15.78
C MET A 327 8.46 10.22 15.46
N CYS A 328 9.57 10.86 15.09
CA CYS A 328 10.76 10.16 14.58
C CYS A 328 11.59 9.42 15.65
N THR A 329 11.18 9.48 16.91
CA THR A 329 11.82 8.80 18.05
C THR A 329 10.89 7.67 18.49
N PRO A 330 11.33 6.41 18.62
CA PRO A 330 10.38 5.32 18.88
C PRO A 330 9.82 5.35 20.31
N ASP A 331 10.68 5.29 21.32
CA ASP A 331 10.29 5.03 22.72
C ASP A 331 10.14 6.32 23.51
N LYS A 332 9.21 6.35 24.47
CA LYS A 332 8.96 7.53 25.34
C LYS A 332 10.15 7.95 26.19
N ASN A 333 11.07 7.03 26.49
CA ASN A 333 12.22 7.26 27.34
C ASN A 333 13.47 7.69 26.55
N MET A 334 13.39 7.78 25.23
CA MET A 334 14.49 8.25 24.39
C MET A 334 14.47 9.77 24.22
N GLU A 335 15.64 10.35 23.97
CA GLU A 335 15.74 11.77 23.66
C GLU A 335 15.02 12.07 22.34
N VAL A 336 14.05 12.97 22.37
CA VAL A 336 13.22 13.30 21.21
C VAL A 336 13.96 14.20 20.23
N HIS A 337 13.95 13.78 18.97
CA HIS A 337 14.38 14.56 17.82
C HIS A 337 13.24 14.67 16.77
N PRO A 338 13.13 15.79 16.04
CA PRO A 338 14.04 16.93 16.05
C PRO A 338 13.79 17.87 17.25
N LYS A 339 14.87 18.45 17.81
CA LYS A 339 14.77 19.38 18.95
C LYS A 339 14.20 20.73 18.53
N GLY A 340 13.47 21.36 19.45
CA GLY A 340 12.94 22.73 19.27
C GLY A 340 11.66 22.81 18.45
N TYR A 341 11.04 21.69 18.12
CA TYR A 341 9.76 21.62 17.42
C TYR A 341 8.64 21.24 18.41
N PRO A 342 7.56 22.03 18.47
CA PRO A 342 6.55 21.93 19.53
C PRO A 342 5.78 20.60 19.53
N ASN A 343 5.52 20.05 18.35
CA ASN A 343 4.80 18.80 18.18
C ASN A 343 5.75 17.59 18.04
N ALA A 344 7.07 17.76 18.20
CA ALA A 344 8.00 16.62 18.23
C ALA A 344 7.82 15.82 19.53
N ILE A 345 7.60 14.52 19.39
CA ILE A 345 7.33 13.59 20.48
C ILE A 345 7.78 12.18 20.06
N SER A 346 7.92 11.23 21.00
CA SER A 346 8.14 9.84 20.60
C SER A 346 6.89 9.23 19.96
N LEU A 347 7.06 8.21 19.13
CA LEU A 347 5.97 7.42 18.54
C LEU A 347 5.11 6.78 19.64
N GLU A 348 5.73 6.18 20.66
CA GLU A 348 5.02 5.59 21.80
C GLU A 348 4.11 6.60 22.52
N SER A 349 4.54 7.86 22.65
CA SER A 349 3.75 8.88 23.37
C SER A 349 2.78 9.64 22.46
N GLY A 350 3.18 9.93 21.22
CA GLY A 350 2.37 10.70 20.26
C GLY A 350 1.28 9.88 19.60
N SER A 351 1.54 8.60 19.34
CA SER A 351 0.55 7.65 18.82
C SER A 351 0.78 6.25 19.40
N PRO A 352 0.33 6.00 20.65
CA PRO A 352 0.39 4.67 21.25
C PRO A 352 -0.24 3.59 20.38
N ALA A 353 -1.29 3.94 19.62
CA ALA A 353 -1.96 3.02 18.69
C ALA A 353 -1.04 2.62 17.51
N LEU A 354 -0.37 3.58 16.86
CA LEU A 354 0.60 3.25 15.81
C LEU A 354 1.79 2.49 16.38
N TYR A 355 2.29 2.88 17.54
CA TYR A 355 3.39 2.19 18.22
C TYR A 355 3.05 0.71 18.48
N THR A 356 1.88 0.42 19.06
CA THR A 356 1.40 -0.96 19.27
C THR A 356 1.29 -1.73 17.96
N LEU A 357 0.73 -1.10 16.92
CA LEU A 357 0.57 -1.75 15.61
C LEU A 357 1.91 -2.16 14.99
N VAL A 358 2.89 -1.24 14.96
CA VAL A 358 4.18 -1.46 14.27
C VAL A 358 5.21 -2.20 15.13
N SER A 359 4.95 -2.37 16.43
CA SER A 359 5.83 -3.09 17.35
C SER A 359 5.58 -4.59 17.41
N ASP A 360 4.35 -5.01 17.13
CA ASP A 360 4.03 -6.42 16.94
C ASP A 360 4.49 -6.86 15.55
N THR A 361 5.38 -7.85 15.52
CA THR A 361 5.96 -8.47 14.32
C THR A 361 5.75 -9.98 14.34
N THR A 362 4.86 -10.49 15.21
CA THR A 362 4.74 -11.92 15.51
C THR A 362 3.31 -12.44 15.42
N SER A 363 2.31 -11.60 15.75
CA SER A 363 0.91 -11.99 15.66
C SER A 363 0.45 -12.11 14.22
N GLU A 364 -0.62 -12.87 14.01
CA GLU A 364 -1.27 -12.94 12.70
C GLU A 364 -1.70 -11.54 12.22
N GLY A 365 -1.40 -11.25 10.95
CA GLY A 365 -1.61 -9.92 10.36
C GLY A 365 -0.52 -8.91 10.69
N HIS A 366 0.47 -9.24 11.51
CA HIS A 366 1.55 -8.33 11.90
C HIS A 366 2.95 -8.82 11.46
N LYS A 367 3.10 -10.11 11.12
CA LYS A 367 4.38 -10.72 10.76
C LYS A 367 5.08 -10.11 9.54
N TRP A 368 4.35 -9.40 8.68
CA TRP A 368 4.91 -8.70 7.52
C TRP A 368 5.70 -7.43 7.88
N LEU A 369 5.57 -6.94 9.13
CA LEU A 369 6.28 -5.76 9.58
C LEU A 369 7.74 -6.09 9.95
N PRO A 370 8.71 -5.24 9.56
CA PRO A 370 10.11 -5.46 9.90
C PRO A 370 10.38 -5.20 11.39
N LEU A 371 11.25 -6.03 11.98
CA LEU A 371 11.81 -5.82 13.31
C LEU A 371 13.14 -5.05 13.27
N VAL A 372 13.87 -5.18 12.15
CA VAL A 372 15.19 -4.58 11.90
C VAL A 372 15.18 -3.83 10.58
N MET A 373 15.85 -2.67 10.56
CA MET A 373 16.04 -1.87 9.35
C MET A 373 16.88 -2.63 8.29
N PRO A 374 16.39 -2.81 7.06
CA PRO A 374 17.15 -3.43 5.97
C PRO A 374 18.45 -2.69 5.69
N ASP A 375 19.56 -3.42 5.59
CA ASP A 375 20.88 -2.86 5.27
C ASP A 375 21.31 -3.11 3.80
N GLY A 376 20.48 -3.80 3.03
CA GLY A 376 20.72 -4.19 1.64
C GLY A 376 21.70 -5.35 1.50
N LYS A 377 21.92 -6.15 2.57
CA LYS A 377 22.85 -7.28 2.60
C LYS A 377 22.20 -8.53 3.20
N TYR A 378 21.14 -9.00 2.57
CA TYR A 378 20.55 -10.31 2.86
C TYR A 378 21.61 -11.43 2.74
N ARG A 379 21.68 -12.33 3.73
CA ARG A 379 22.73 -13.37 3.84
C ARG A 379 22.23 -14.79 3.54
N GLY A 380 20.95 -14.94 3.24
CA GLY A 380 20.33 -16.23 2.98
C GLY A 380 20.21 -17.13 4.21
N PHE A 381 19.83 -18.37 3.93
CA PHE A 381 19.33 -19.44 4.79
C PHE A 381 20.34 -20.04 5.81
N ASP A 382 21.58 -19.53 5.87
CA ASP A 382 22.69 -20.13 6.62
C ASP A 382 23.21 -19.24 7.78
N GLY A 383 22.36 -18.38 8.33
CA GLY A 383 22.68 -17.52 9.47
C GLY A 383 21.89 -17.88 10.74
N PRO A 384 22.45 -17.68 11.95
CA PRO A 384 21.61 -17.64 13.15
C PRO A 384 20.70 -16.41 13.04
N ALA A 385 19.38 -16.61 13.13
CA ALA A 385 18.40 -15.53 13.13
C ALA A 385 18.80 -14.45 14.16
N PRO A 386 18.64 -13.14 13.83
CA PRO A 386 18.72 -12.07 14.81
C PRO A 386 17.82 -12.42 15.98
N GLN A 387 18.37 -12.45 17.20
CA GLN A 387 17.54 -12.70 18.37
C GLN A 387 16.57 -11.52 18.54
N PRO A 388 15.28 -11.78 18.82
CA PRO A 388 14.33 -10.75 19.15
C PRO A 388 14.91 -9.86 20.25
N ALA A 389 14.70 -8.54 20.16
CA ALA A 389 14.95 -7.67 21.28
C ALA A 389 14.13 -8.17 22.50
N PRO A 390 14.65 -8.06 23.73
CA PRO A 390 13.85 -8.28 24.92
C PRO A 390 12.58 -7.43 24.80
N GLN A 391 11.42 -8.07 24.91
CA GLN A 391 10.14 -7.37 25.02
C GLN A 391 10.27 -6.29 26.11
N PRO A 392 9.66 -5.10 25.96
CA PRO A 392 9.52 -4.18 27.07
C PRO A 392 8.99 -4.96 28.26
N PHE A 393 9.67 -4.89 29.40
CA PHE A 393 9.20 -5.56 30.61
C PHE A 393 7.73 -5.18 30.83
N PRO A 394 6.82 -6.15 31.06
CA PRO A 394 5.48 -5.80 31.53
C PRO A 394 5.63 -4.95 32.79
N ASP A 395 4.93 -3.82 32.81
CA ASP A 395 4.89 -2.92 33.96
C ASP A 395 4.50 -3.76 35.20
N PRO A 396 5.19 -3.67 36.35
CA PRO A 396 4.94 -4.56 37.49
C PRO A 396 3.56 -4.42 38.17
N ASP A 397 2.65 -3.60 37.64
CA ASP A 397 1.41 -3.19 38.32
C ASP A 397 0.14 -3.31 37.43
N ASP A 398 -0.08 -4.45 36.77
CA ASP A 398 -1.41 -4.81 36.27
C ASP A 398 -1.90 -6.15 36.88
N PRO A 399 -2.79 -6.12 37.88
CA PRO A 399 -3.37 -7.33 38.44
C PRO A 399 -4.41 -7.91 37.47
N ASP A 400 -4.10 -9.11 36.96
CA ASP A 400 -5.00 -10.10 36.35
C ASP A 400 -6.45 -9.62 36.12
N THR A 401 -6.72 -9.14 34.90
CA THR A 401 -8.10 -8.93 34.46
C THR A 401 -8.73 -10.28 34.16
N GLU A 402 -9.54 -10.78 35.11
CA GLU A 402 -10.40 -11.94 34.89
C GLU A 402 -11.29 -11.76 33.65
N SER A 403 -11.42 -12.82 32.86
CA SER A 403 -12.26 -12.87 31.67
C SER A 403 -13.72 -12.46 31.97
N PRO A 404 -14.38 -11.67 31.12
CA PRO A 404 -15.74 -11.20 31.39
C PRO A 404 -16.75 -12.35 31.36
N THR A 405 -17.51 -12.49 32.44
CA THR A 405 -18.45 -13.59 32.72
C THR A 405 -19.90 -13.31 32.32
N PHE A 406 -20.18 -12.38 31.40
CA PHE A 406 -21.57 -12.05 31.04
C PHE A 406 -21.89 -12.23 29.55
N TYR A 407 -22.92 -13.05 29.30
CA TYR A 407 -23.57 -13.24 28.01
C TYR A 407 -24.16 -11.93 27.46
N PRO A 408 -24.17 -11.73 26.13
CA PRO A 408 -24.68 -10.52 25.50
C PRO A 408 -26.19 -10.39 25.67
N THR A 409 -26.64 -9.21 26.09
CA THR A 409 -28.06 -8.86 26.26
C THR A 409 -28.72 -8.56 24.91
N PHE A 410 -29.87 -9.21 24.67
CA PHE A 410 -30.81 -8.94 23.57
C PHE A 410 -31.51 -7.58 23.73
N TYR A 411 -30.92 -6.49 23.21
CA TYR A 411 -31.70 -5.30 22.83
C TYR A 411 -31.09 -4.62 21.59
N PRO A 412 -31.93 -4.22 20.61
CA PRO A 412 -31.45 -3.63 19.37
C PRO A 412 -31.04 -2.17 19.59
N THR A 413 -29.81 -1.82 19.23
CA THR A 413 -29.38 -0.42 19.08
C THR A 413 -29.95 0.16 17.80
N PHE A 414 -30.57 1.33 17.92
CA PHE A 414 -31.20 2.08 16.83
C PHE A 414 -30.22 2.35 15.68
N TYR A 415 -30.70 2.11 14.46
CA TYR A 415 -30.05 2.45 13.18
C TYR A 415 -29.62 3.93 13.14
N PRO A 416 -28.42 4.26 12.64
CA PRO A 416 -28.15 5.60 12.16
C PRO A 416 -28.89 5.83 10.84
N THR A 417 -29.53 6.99 10.76
CA THR A 417 -30.31 7.49 9.64
C THR A 417 -29.50 7.55 8.34
N PHE A 418 -30.08 7.01 7.26
CA PHE A 418 -29.64 7.18 5.88
C PHE A 418 -29.37 8.66 5.57
N TYR A 419 -28.10 9.03 5.41
CA TYR A 419 -27.73 10.16 4.55
C TYR A 419 -27.75 9.65 3.10
N PRO A 420 -28.31 10.41 2.15
CA PRO A 420 -28.41 9.95 0.77
C PRO A 420 -27.00 9.79 0.20
N THR A 421 -26.67 8.59 -0.26
CA THR A 421 -25.57 8.35 -1.19
C THR A 421 -25.72 9.33 -2.34
N GLU A 422 -24.81 10.30 -2.43
CA GLU A 422 -24.81 11.26 -3.53
C GLU A 422 -24.67 10.47 -4.84
N SER A 423 -25.73 10.47 -5.67
CA SER A 423 -25.71 9.71 -6.91
C SER A 423 -24.71 10.31 -7.90
N CYS A 424 -23.93 9.45 -8.55
CA CYS A 424 -22.93 9.85 -9.55
C CYS A 424 -23.53 10.08 -10.93
N ALA A 425 -24.67 10.77 -10.97
CA ALA A 425 -25.31 11.22 -12.20
C ALA A 425 -25.00 12.70 -12.47
N ASP A 426 -24.83 13.04 -13.75
CA ASP A 426 -24.81 14.43 -14.20
C ASP A 426 -26.18 15.10 -13.93
N ASP A 427 -26.18 16.28 -13.32
CA ASP A 427 -27.38 17.09 -13.15
C ASP A 427 -27.85 17.64 -14.51
N ALA A 428 -28.88 16.99 -15.06
CA ALA A 428 -29.50 17.34 -16.34
C ALA A 428 -30.17 18.72 -16.33
N SER A 429 -30.41 19.33 -15.17
CA SER A 429 -31.00 20.67 -15.02
C SER A 429 -29.96 21.80 -15.07
N PHE A 430 -28.69 21.50 -14.77
CA PHE A 430 -27.61 22.46 -14.69
C PHE A 430 -27.33 23.15 -16.05
N LYS A 431 -27.21 24.49 -16.01
CA LYS A 431 -26.89 25.33 -17.17
C LYS A 431 -25.78 26.31 -16.81
N PHE A 432 -24.57 26.08 -17.31
CA PHE A 432 -23.46 26.98 -17.02
C PHE A 432 -23.71 28.38 -17.60
N LYS A 433 -23.76 29.38 -16.72
CA LYS A 433 -24.13 30.78 -17.04
C LYS A 433 -25.51 30.91 -17.71
N ASN A 434 -26.49 30.10 -17.30
CA ASN A 434 -27.87 30.09 -17.84
C ASN A 434 -27.97 29.83 -19.36
N LYS A 435 -26.94 29.22 -19.98
CA LYS A 435 -26.94 28.93 -21.43
C LYS A 435 -27.47 27.52 -21.71
N LYS A 436 -28.54 27.42 -22.53
CA LYS A 436 -29.17 26.13 -22.93
C LYS A 436 -28.23 25.15 -23.65
N ASN A 437 -27.15 25.64 -24.24
CA ASN A 437 -26.14 24.81 -24.92
C ASN A 437 -24.95 24.42 -24.04
N LYS A 438 -24.99 24.71 -22.72
CA LYS A 438 -23.95 24.38 -21.75
C LYS A 438 -24.53 23.62 -20.56
N MET A 439 -25.07 22.45 -20.86
CA MET A 439 -25.64 21.53 -19.88
C MET A 439 -24.75 20.29 -19.74
N CYS A 440 -24.81 19.64 -18.58
CA CYS A 440 -24.21 18.31 -18.38
C CYS A 440 -24.83 17.29 -19.34
N GLY A 441 -24.11 16.23 -19.71
CA GLY A 441 -24.56 15.21 -20.68
C GLY A 441 -24.84 15.68 -22.12
N LYS A 442 -24.69 16.97 -22.46
CA LYS A 442 -24.84 17.50 -23.83
C LYS A 442 -23.49 17.78 -24.50
N ASN A 443 -23.51 18.15 -25.79
CA ASN A 443 -22.33 18.48 -26.63
C ASN A 443 -21.32 19.49 -26.03
N TRP A 444 -21.59 20.10 -24.87
CA TRP A 444 -20.68 21.01 -24.22
C TRP A 444 -19.44 20.31 -23.63
N LEU A 445 -19.65 19.39 -22.68
CA LEU A 445 -18.58 18.59 -22.06
C LEU A 445 -18.40 17.24 -22.79
N GLN A 446 -19.51 16.60 -23.19
CA GLN A 446 -19.53 15.27 -23.82
C GLN A 446 -18.65 15.15 -25.07
N LYS A 447 -18.46 16.24 -25.83
CA LYS A 447 -17.61 16.20 -27.03
C LYS A 447 -16.12 15.97 -26.74
N PHE A 448 -15.71 16.17 -25.49
CA PHE A 448 -14.34 15.95 -25.04
C PHE A 448 -14.14 14.56 -24.42
N THR A 449 -15.22 13.86 -24.06
CA THR A 449 -15.16 12.52 -23.44
C THR A 449 -14.87 11.43 -24.48
N ARG A 450 -15.29 11.62 -25.75
CA ARG A 450 -14.97 10.71 -26.85
C ARG A 450 -13.48 10.79 -27.25
N ASN A 451 -12.75 9.69 -27.02
CA ASN A 451 -11.30 9.53 -27.27
C ASN A 451 -10.49 10.57 -26.50
N LEU A 452 -10.41 10.39 -25.17
CA LEU A 452 -9.86 11.30 -24.17
C LEU A 452 -8.32 11.46 -24.23
N LYS A 453 -7.77 11.69 -25.43
CA LYS A 453 -6.35 12.00 -25.65
C LYS A 453 -5.95 13.28 -24.92
N VAL A 454 -4.66 13.45 -24.63
CA VAL A 454 -4.04 14.54 -23.85
C VAL A 454 -4.67 15.92 -24.09
N ARG A 455 -4.86 16.32 -25.35
CA ARG A 455 -5.42 17.64 -25.69
C ARG A 455 -6.90 17.83 -25.31
N LYS A 456 -7.71 16.76 -25.39
CA LYS A 456 -9.13 16.80 -25.01
C LYS A 456 -9.29 16.67 -23.49
N ARG A 457 -8.48 15.82 -22.83
CA ARG A 457 -8.41 15.72 -21.36
C ARG A 457 -8.12 17.07 -20.72
N LYS A 458 -7.06 17.78 -21.15
CA LYS A 458 -6.72 19.14 -20.67
C LYS A 458 -7.87 20.15 -20.87
N LYS A 459 -8.62 20.05 -21.97
CA LYS A 459 -9.78 20.93 -22.22
C LYS A 459 -10.97 20.59 -21.33
N LEU A 460 -11.22 19.32 -21.06
CA LEU A 460 -12.30 18.88 -20.18
C LEU A 460 -12.02 19.26 -18.72
N ILE A 461 -10.80 19.03 -18.22
CA ILE A 461 -10.32 19.51 -16.91
C ILE A 461 -10.58 21.01 -16.73
N LYS A 462 -10.21 21.82 -17.73
CA LYS A 462 -10.41 23.28 -17.69
C LYS A 462 -11.89 23.69 -17.64
N LEU A 463 -12.79 22.88 -18.20
CA LEU A 463 -14.23 23.16 -18.18
C LEU A 463 -14.87 22.73 -16.85
N CYS A 464 -14.50 21.56 -16.33
CA CYS A 464 -14.96 21.03 -15.05
C CYS A 464 -14.55 21.90 -13.86
N LYS A 465 -13.34 22.51 -13.88
CA LYS A 465 -12.87 23.42 -12.83
C LYS A 465 -13.52 24.82 -12.83
N LYS A 466 -14.41 25.15 -13.78
CA LYS A 466 -15.04 26.49 -13.83
C LYS A 466 -16.04 26.68 -12.70
N LYS A 467 -16.08 27.87 -12.11
CA LYS A 467 -17.06 28.25 -11.08
C LYS A 467 -18.42 28.61 -11.70
N SER A 468 -19.49 28.16 -11.06
CA SER A 468 -20.88 28.54 -11.32
C SER A 468 -21.56 28.85 -9.99
N GLY A 469 -21.54 30.13 -9.60
CA GLY A 469 -21.86 30.52 -8.22
C GLY A 469 -20.74 30.09 -7.26
N ASN A 470 -21.12 29.50 -6.13
CA ASN A 470 -20.19 29.01 -5.10
C ASN A 470 -19.67 27.58 -5.37
N GLN A 471 -20.25 26.89 -6.34
CA GLN A 471 -19.88 25.54 -6.74
C GLN A 471 -19.11 25.55 -8.07
N ARG A 472 -18.49 24.42 -8.40
CA ARG A 472 -17.78 24.19 -9.66
C ARG A 472 -18.63 23.33 -10.59
N VAL A 473 -18.30 23.36 -11.88
CA VAL A 473 -19.02 22.58 -12.90
C VAL A 473 -18.98 21.08 -12.59
N TYR A 474 -17.92 20.56 -11.95
CA TYR A 474 -17.86 19.15 -11.53
C TYR A 474 -18.85 18.79 -10.40
N ASP A 475 -19.31 19.75 -9.59
CA ASP A 475 -20.31 19.48 -8.53
C ASP A 475 -21.69 19.18 -9.13
N PHE A 476 -21.93 19.65 -10.36
CA PHE A 476 -23.16 19.44 -11.12
C PHE A 476 -22.99 18.36 -12.20
N CYS A 477 -21.90 18.38 -12.96
CA CYS A 477 -21.61 17.40 -14.02
C CYS A 477 -20.70 16.29 -13.49
N ARG A 478 -21.20 15.59 -12.45
CA ARG A 478 -20.44 14.65 -11.61
C ARG A 478 -19.86 13.48 -12.41
N ALA A 479 -20.70 12.78 -13.17
CA ALA A 479 -20.29 11.65 -14.00
C ALA A 479 -19.31 12.06 -15.11
N THR A 480 -19.57 13.19 -15.77
CA THR A 480 -18.75 13.64 -16.90
C THR A 480 -17.38 14.15 -16.46
N CYS A 481 -17.30 14.79 -15.30
CA CYS A 481 -16.04 15.31 -14.77
C CYS A 481 -15.21 14.23 -14.04
N ALA A 482 -15.84 13.14 -13.58
CA ALA A 482 -15.15 11.96 -13.08
C ALA A 482 -14.21 11.32 -14.11
N LEU A 483 -14.54 11.37 -15.41
CA LEU A 483 -13.68 10.87 -16.50
C LEU A 483 -12.31 11.59 -16.62
N VAL A 484 -12.12 12.67 -15.86
CA VAL A 484 -10.86 13.42 -15.77
C VAL A 484 -10.45 13.67 -14.33
N ASP A 485 -10.92 12.81 -13.42
CA ASP A 485 -10.52 12.76 -12.01
C ASP A 485 -10.86 14.08 -11.29
N LEU A 486 -12.06 14.63 -11.56
CA LEU A 486 -12.59 15.83 -10.93
C LEU A 486 -14.03 15.70 -10.43
N GLY A 487 -14.24 15.97 -9.15
CA GLY A 487 -15.56 16.08 -8.52
C GLY A 487 -15.83 14.95 -7.53
N PRO A 488 -17.04 14.90 -6.96
CA PRO A 488 -17.38 13.96 -5.88
C PRO A 488 -17.51 12.49 -6.32
N CYS A 489 -17.37 12.22 -7.62
CA CYS A 489 -17.55 10.89 -8.24
C CYS A 489 -16.29 10.41 -8.96
N ALA A 490 -15.16 11.05 -8.68
CA ALA A 490 -13.93 10.98 -9.44
C ALA A 490 -12.81 10.35 -8.64
#